data_AF-A0A964VRH8-F1
#
_entry.id   AF-A0A964VRH8-F1
#
_cell.length_a   1.000
_cell.length_b   1.000
_cell.length_c   1.000
_cell.angle_alpha   90.00
_cell.angle_beta   90.00
_cell.angle_gamma   90.00
#
_symmetry.space_group_name_H-M   'P 1'
#
loop_
_entity.id
_entity.type
_entity.pdbx_description
1 polymer ?
#
loop_
_entity_poly.entity_id
_entity_poly.type
_entity_poly.pdbx_seq_one_letter_code
_entity_poly.pdbx_strand_id
1 'polypeptide(L)'
;MNSAQKERLLEYLKEFLAHPFINSEGREEPFEEFHKKRISAIPELNSLVTDFLSEKINLNDFKEKHDVKCREFPFWGFKGTSGQMQLNQLVKNVVGDDKELVFRKALLVPKTEKEATEKIDSFTAYILEKRSARSAETNVLSMPRVASVAFVLSYFWELQNKTLWPVSYNSSKRVLDALGLVAGKQETAGQNYIWFVGVMNELASLYKKNVSFPVQNPFWFVEHVLWKQFLKSDSNPAAETNDNQDSTKVASKTQRPKSYNQVVNEWLPPIVADLCDLALNKETEWSKQNNLKPEKAFESKIRIAFTLLGFEATELGQGKGREPDGFAISLNVADGDYAIIYDAKATGDKFRVGTNDRQIYEYIKSKTDELKKLRVNRASFLIVSSQFDESPTNINLILDVYRRTRIPIVMVSASNLLFLIEEKLKDVELDHSRLEQLFLVTGILSKEKIIDVLGIR
;
A
#
# COMPACT_ATOMS: atom_id res chain seq x y z
N MET A 1 -11.49 21.52 -11.49
CA MET A 1 -11.12 20.42 -12.43
C MET A 1 -11.39 20.79 -13.89
N ASN A 2 -10.62 20.27 -14.86
CA ASN A 2 -10.89 20.44 -16.31
C ASN A 2 -11.97 19.47 -16.82
N SER A 3 -12.42 19.63 -18.07
CA SER A 3 -13.51 18.82 -18.65
C SER A 3 -13.18 17.32 -18.72
N ALA A 4 -11.97 16.95 -19.15
CA ALA A 4 -11.55 15.56 -19.25
C ALA A 4 -11.49 14.87 -17.87
N GLN A 5 -10.99 15.57 -16.85
CA GLN A 5 -10.99 15.10 -15.47
C GLN A 5 -12.42 14.84 -14.97
N LYS A 6 -13.34 15.77 -15.22
CA LYS A 6 -14.75 15.63 -14.82
C LYS A 6 -15.41 14.45 -15.51
N GLU A 7 -15.18 14.26 -16.80
CA GLU A 7 -15.70 13.12 -17.55
C GLU A 7 -15.22 11.79 -16.96
N ARG A 8 -13.91 11.68 -16.71
CA ARG A 8 -13.33 10.47 -16.10
C ARG A 8 -13.89 10.19 -14.69
N LEU A 9 -14.10 11.22 -13.89
CA LEU A 9 -14.72 11.08 -12.57
C LEU A 9 -16.20 10.67 -12.64
N LEU A 10 -16.93 11.11 -13.68
CA LEU A 10 -18.30 10.64 -13.93
C LEU A 10 -18.33 9.18 -14.40
N GLU A 11 -17.32 8.72 -15.14
CA GLU A 11 -17.15 7.29 -15.42
C GLU A 11 -16.96 6.49 -14.14
N TYR A 12 -16.09 6.97 -13.22
CA TYR A 12 -15.90 6.34 -11.92
C TYR A 12 -17.20 6.25 -11.11
N LEU A 13 -18.01 7.31 -11.14
CA LEU A 13 -19.33 7.32 -10.53
C LEU A 13 -20.27 6.28 -11.17
N LYS A 14 -20.35 6.22 -12.50
CA LYS A 14 -21.20 5.25 -13.22
C LYS A 14 -20.81 3.82 -12.87
N GLU A 15 -19.51 3.52 -12.87
CA GLU A 15 -19.00 2.21 -12.47
C GLU A 15 -19.30 1.92 -11.00
N PHE A 16 -19.19 2.91 -10.12
CA PHE A 16 -19.55 2.77 -8.72
C PHE A 16 -21.02 2.40 -8.56
N LEU A 17 -21.93 3.07 -9.26
CA LEU A 17 -23.37 2.80 -9.20
C LEU A 17 -23.77 1.45 -9.84
N ALA A 18 -22.98 0.94 -10.79
CA ALA A 18 -23.27 -0.30 -11.50
C ALA A 18 -22.97 -1.59 -10.70
N HIS A 19 -22.10 -1.51 -9.68
CA HIS A 19 -21.81 -2.68 -8.82
C HIS A 19 -21.82 -2.28 -7.35
N PRO A 20 -22.23 -3.17 -6.45
CA PRO A 20 -22.24 -2.90 -5.01
C PRO A 20 -20.88 -2.43 -4.48
N PHE A 21 -20.94 -1.70 -3.37
CA PHE A 21 -19.74 -1.25 -2.67
C PHE A 21 -19.04 -2.45 -2.02
N ILE A 22 -17.73 -2.54 -2.16
CA ILE A 22 -16.91 -3.58 -1.53
C ILE A 22 -16.30 -2.99 -0.26
N ASN A 23 -16.64 -3.56 0.89
CA ASN A 23 -16.13 -3.10 2.18
C ASN A 23 -14.68 -3.55 2.43
N SER A 24 -14.13 -3.14 3.57
CA SER A 24 -12.76 -3.50 3.97
C SER A 24 -12.50 -5.00 4.14
N GLU A 25 -13.53 -5.84 4.06
CA GLU A 25 -13.45 -7.30 4.17
C GLU A 25 -13.69 -7.99 2.82
N GLY A 26 -13.75 -7.23 1.72
CA GLY A 26 -13.97 -7.78 0.39
C GLY A 26 -15.41 -8.21 0.14
N ARG A 27 -16.36 -7.83 1.00
CA ARG A 27 -17.77 -8.18 0.87
C ARG A 27 -18.56 -7.07 0.21
N GLU A 28 -19.44 -7.45 -0.69
CA GLU A 28 -20.42 -6.55 -1.31
C GLU A 28 -21.47 -6.15 -0.27
N GLU A 29 -21.61 -4.85 -0.03
CA GLU A 29 -22.71 -4.29 0.76
C GLU A 29 -23.21 -2.98 0.12
N PRO A 30 -24.51 -2.64 0.25
CA PRO A 30 -25.00 -1.34 -0.18
C PRO A 30 -24.30 -0.22 0.60
N PHE A 31 -23.88 0.85 -0.09
CA PHE A 31 -23.15 1.93 0.56
C PHE A 31 -24.01 2.66 1.61
N GLU A 32 -25.33 2.66 1.46
CA GLU A 32 -26.26 3.22 2.44
C GLU A 32 -26.27 2.42 3.75
N GLU A 33 -26.15 1.10 3.69
CA GLU A 33 -26.02 0.26 4.88
C GLU A 33 -24.69 0.53 5.58
N PHE A 34 -23.61 0.68 4.81
CA PHE A 34 -22.32 1.06 5.36
C PHE A 34 -22.35 2.45 6.01
N HIS A 35 -23.05 3.42 5.41
CA HIS A 35 -23.24 4.76 5.99
C HIS A 35 -24.03 4.69 7.30
N LYS A 36 -25.06 3.83 7.39
CA LYS A 36 -25.79 3.61 8.65
C LYS A 36 -24.88 3.07 9.75
N LYS A 37 -23.97 2.15 9.44
CA LYS A 37 -22.97 1.64 10.40
C LYS A 37 -22.03 2.75 10.89
N ARG A 38 -21.57 3.64 10.01
CA ARG A 38 -20.81 4.83 10.40
C ARG A 38 -21.62 5.74 11.32
N ILE A 39 -22.87 6.03 10.96
CA ILE A 39 -23.77 6.89 11.77
C ILE A 39 -23.98 6.31 13.17
N SER A 40 -24.18 4.99 13.29
CA SER A 40 -24.37 4.35 14.59
C SER A 40 -23.10 4.33 15.45
N ALA A 41 -21.91 4.30 14.84
CA ALA A 41 -20.63 4.28 15.57
C ALA A 41 -20.16 5.66 16.05
N ILE A 42 -20.55 6.75 15.36
CA ILE A 42 -20.11 8.11 15.67
C ILE A 42 -20.38 8.51 17.14
N PRO A 43 -21.57 8.28 17.73
CA PRO A 43 -21.84 8.71 19.11
C PRO A 43 -20.82 8.16 20.12
N GLU A 44 -20.45 6.88 20.01
CA GLU A 44 -19.51 6.24 20.92
C GLU A 44 -18.07 6.74 20.70
N LEU A 45 -17.64 6.81 19.44
CA LEU A 45 -16.31 7.32 19.10
C LEU A 45 -16.16 8.80 19.49
N ASN A 46 -17.19 9.62 19.25
CA ASN A 46 -17.19 11.04 19.55
C ASN A 46 -17.29 11.30 21.07
N SER A 47 -17.96 10.44 21.84
CA SER A 47 -17.92 10.51 23.32
C SER A 47 -16.50 10.36 23.84
N LEU A 48 -15.72 9.44 23.27
CA LEU A 48 -14.33 9.24 23.67
C LEU A 48 -13.46 10.46 23.32
N VAL A 49 -13.65 11.06 22.14
CA VAL A 49 -12.99 12.31 21.76
C VAL A 49 -13.37 13.44 22.71
N THR A 50 -14.66 13.56 23.06
CA THR A 50 -15.16 14.57 23.99
C THR A 50 -14.54 14.42 25.37
N ASP A 51 -14.47 13.21 25.91
CA ASP A 51 -13.87 12.97 27.23
C ASP A 51 -12.38 13.29 27.26
N PHE A 52 -11.65 13.04 26.15
CA PHE A 52 -10.24 13.42 26.04
C PHE A 52 -10.05 14.94 25.91
N LEU A 53 -10.89 15.61 25.11
CA LEU A 53 -10.88 17.06 24.95
C LEU A 53 -11.26 17.79 26.26
N SER A 54 -12.14 17.21 27.08
CA SER A 54 -12.57 17.75 28.36
C SER A 54 -11.72 17.29 29.55
N GLU A 55 -10.56 16.68 29.30
CA GLU A 55 -9.59 16.24 30.32
C GLU A 55 -10.12 15.18 31.32
N LYS A 56 -11.20 14.47 30.99
CA LYS A 56 -11.71 13.36 31.82
C LYS A 56 -10.86 12.10 31.69
N ILE A 57 -10.17 11.96 30.55
CA ILE A 57 -9.22 10.88 30.28
C ILE A 57 -7.93 11.47 29.73
N ASN A 58 -6.79 10.86 30.07
CA ASN A 58 -5.48 11.24 29.56
C ASN A 58 -5.21 10.60 28.18
N LEU A 59 -4.07 10.93 27.57
CA LEU A 59 -3.68 10.44 26.25
C LEU A 59 -3.51 8.91 26.18
N ASN A 60 -3.02 8.28 27.25
CA ASN A 60 -2.84 6.83 27.30
C ASN A 60 -4.20 6.12 27.31
N ASP A 61 -5.12 6.55 28.16
CA ASP A 61 -6.47 6.02 28.26
C ASP A 61 -7.25 6.25 26.95
N PHE A 62 -7.09 7.44 26.36
CA PHE A 62 -7.66 7.76 25.05
C PHE A 62 -7.16 6.77 23.98
N LYS A 63 -5.83 6.56 23.89
CA LYS A 63 -5.22 5.61 22.95
C LYS A 63 -5.76 4.20 23.13
N GLU A 64 -5.89 3.70 24.35
CA GLU A 64 -6.34 2.32 24.63
C GLU A 64 -7.82 2.11 24.31
N LYS A 65 -8.67 3.01 24.81
CA LYS A 65 -10.11 2.94 24.55
C LYS A 65 -10.43 3.13 23.07
N HIS A 66 -9.68 4.02 22.40
CA HIS A 66 -9.86 4.27 20.97
C HIS A 66 -9.47 3.06 20.12
N ASP A 67 -8.38 2.39 20.48
CA ASP A 67 -7.93 1.16 19.81
C ASP A 67 -8.98 0.04 19.90
N VAL A 68 -9.63 -0.13 21.06
CA VAL A 68 -10.75 -1.07 21.22
C VAL A 68 -11.92 -0.67 20.30
N LYS A 69 -12.34 0.60 20.35
CA LYS A 69 -13.48 1.09 19.54
C LYS A 69 -13.22 1.06 18.04
N CYS A 70 -11.99 1.28 17.59
CA CYS A 70 -11.62 1.14 16.17
C CYS A 70 -11.66 -0.31 15.66
N ARG A 71 -11.45 -1.30 16.55
CA ARG A 71 -11.63 -2.71 16.18
C ARG A 71 -13.10 -3.09 16.11
N GLU A 72 -13.91 -2.54 17.01
CA GLU A 72 -15.37 -2.71 17.01
C GLU A 72 -16.01 -2.03 15.79
N PHE A 73 -15.52 -0.86 15.40
CA PHE A 73 -16.05 -0.04 14.31
C PHE A 73 -14.98 0.25 13.23
N PRO A 74 -14.60 -0.74 12.40
CA PRO A 74 -13.48 -0.62 11.45
C PRO A 74 -13.80 0.22 10.20
N PHE A 75 -14.80 1.11 10.24
CA PHE A 75 -15.42 1.71 9.05
C PHE A 75 -14.60 2.85 8.42
N TRP A 76 -13.56 3.34 9.09
CA TRP A 76 -12.71 4.45 8.62
C TRP A 76 -11.27 4.04 8.30
N GLY A 77 -10.93 2.75 8.38
CA GLY A 77 -9.55 2.28 8.17
C GLY A 77 -8.55 2.71 9.25
N PHE A 78 -8.99 3.37 10.33
CA PHE A 78 -8.09 3.93 11.34
C PHE A 78 -7.33 2.87 12.14
N LYS A 79 -7.81 1.63 12.23
CA LYS A 79 -7.10 0.51 12.90
C LYS A 79 -5.71 0.21 12.33
N GLY A 80 -5.39 0.70 11.13
CA GLY A 80 -4.15 0.43 10.40
C GLY A 80 -2.92 1.22 10.87
N THR A 81 -1.84 1.08 10.11
CA THR A 81 -0.52 1.69 10.41
C THR A 81 -0.50 3.21 10.26
N SER A 82 -1.43 3.76 9.47
CA SER A 82 -1.56 5.20 9.22
C SER A 82 -2.42 5.91 10.27
N GLY A 83 -3.22 5.17 11.06
CA GLY A 83 -4.07 5.73 12.11
C GLY A 83 -3.61 5.33 13.51
N GLN A 84 -4.10 4.19 14.00
CA GLN A 84 -3.90 3.74 15.37
C GLN A 84 -2.42 3.52 15.72
N MET A 85 -1.60 3.08 14.77
CA MET A 85 -0.15 3.00 14.99
C MET A 85 0.45 4.39 15.24
N GLN A 86 -0.01 5.45 14.56
CA GLN A 86 0.47 6.81 14.78
C GLN A 86 0.18 7.27 16.21
N LEU A 87 -1.02 6.97 16.72
CA LEU A 87 -1.39 7.26 18.10
C LEU A 87 -0.56 6.44 19.09
N ASN A 88 -0.29 5.17 18.79
CA ASN A 88 0.59 4.32 19.59
C ASN A 88 2.03 4.86 19.63
N GLN A 89 2.55 5.33 18.50
CA GLN A 89 3.89 5.92 18.38
C GLN A 89 3.97 7.26 19.13
N LEU A 90 2.92 8.09 19.06
CA LEU A 90 2.82 9.35 19.79
C LEU A 90 2.88 9.12 21.29
N VAL A 91 2.13 8.13 21.79
CA VAL A 91 2.11 7.78 23.21
C VAL A 91 3.45 7.23 23.68
N LYS A 92 4.02 6.27 22.94
CA LYS A 92 5.17 5.48 23.40
C LYS A 92 6.51 6.16 23.17
N ASN A 93 6.68 6.80 22.02
CA ASN A 93 8.01 7.16 21.51
C ASN A 93 8.24 8.68 21.45
N VAL A 94 7.19 9.50 21.54
CA VAL A 94 7.36 10.95 21.64
C VAL A 94 7.62 11.35 23.09
N VAL A 95 8.85 11.80 23.33
CA VAL A 95 9.32 12.30 24.64
C VAL A 95 8.88 13.77 24.83
N GLY A 96 8.42 14.09 26.04
CA GLY A 96 7.90 15.40 26.41
C GLY A 96 6.51 15.29 27.03
N ASP A 97 6.28 16.12 28.05
CA ASP A 97 5.01 16.21 28.78
C ASP A 97 3.98 17.05 28.02
N ASP A 98 4.42 17.77 26.99
CA ASP A 98 3.60 18.63 26.14
C ASP A 98 2.78 17.87 25.09
N LYS A 99 3.11 16.59 24.79
CA LYS A 99 2.46 15.81 23.72
C LYS A 99 0.95 15.72 23.87
N GLU A 100 0.45 15.57 25.09
CA GLU A 100 -0.98 15.46 25.36
C GLU A 100 -1.69 16.77 25.06
N LEU A 101 -1.14 17.88 25.56
CA LEU A 101 -1.69 19.22 25.33
C LEU A 101 -1.68 19.59 23.85
N VAL A 102 -0.56 19.33 23.16
CA VAL A 102 -0.40 19.62 21.73
C VAL A 102 -1.39 18.80 20.90
N PHE A 103 -1.52 17.50 21.19
CA PHE A 103 -2.47 16.63 20.49
C PHE A 103 -3.92 17.03 20.76
N ARG A 104 -4.29 17.32 22.01
CA ARG A 104 -5.63 17.79 22.40
C ARG A 104 -6.01 19.05 21.61
N LYS A 105 -5.11 20.03 21.49
CA LYS A 105 -5.34 21.27 20.71
C LYS A 105 -5.52 21.01 19.21
N ALA A 106 -4.80 20.02 18.66
CA ALA A 106 -4.91 19.63 17.26
C ALA A 106 -6.22 18.90 16.95
N LEU A 107 -6.79 18.18 17.92
CA LEU A 107 -8.07 17.47 17.76
C LEU A 107 -9.31 18.35 17.78
N LEU A 108 -9.22 19.58 18.32
CA LEU A 108 -10.34 20.53 18.27
C LEU A 108 -10.76 20.79 16.82
N VAL A 109 -12.06 20.69 16.54
CA VAL A 109 -12.60 20.92 15.19
C VAL A 109 -12.27 22.34 14.73
N PRO A 110 -11.59 22.51 13.59
CA PRO A 110 -11.33 23.82 13.05
C PRO A 110 -12.63 24.48 12.57
N LYS A 111 -12.77 25.79 12.80
CA LYS A 111 -13.93 26.59 12.38
C LYS A 111 -13.76 27.18 10.99
N THR A 112 -12.51 27.27 10.52
CA THR A 112 -12.15 27.89 9.24
C THR A 112 -11.05 27.07 8.56
N GLU A 113 -10.91 27.24 7.24
CA GLU A 113 -9.82 26.63 6.48
C GLU A 113 -8.44 27.07 7.02
N LYS A 114 -8.31 28.35 7.39
CA LYS A 114 -7.09 28.88 8.01
C LYS A 114 -6.74 28.15 9.30
N GLU A 115 -7.72 27.96 10.18
CA GLU A 115 -7.50 27.22 11.44
C GLU A 115 -7.13 25.75 11.18
N ALA A 116 -7.75 25.11 10.19
CA ALA A 116 -7.40 23.73 9.81
C ALA A 116 -5.96 23.63 9.28
N THR A 117 -5.52 24.58 8.44
CA THR A 117 -4.13 24.69 7.99
C THR A 117 -3.18 24.85 9.18
N GLU A 118 -3.44 25.83 10.06
CA GLU A 118 -2.62 26.11 11.24
C GLU A 118 -2.49 24.90 12.17
N LYS A 119 -3.59 24.17 12.40
CA LYS A 119 -3.57 22.96 13.24
C LYS A 119 -2.73 21.84 12.62
N ILE A 120 -2.90 21.56 11.32
CA ILE A 120 -2.10 20.53 10.63
C ILE A 120 -0.63 20.90 10.60
N ASP A 121 -0.31 22.16 10.28
CA ASP A 121 1.08 22.62 10.15
C ASP A 121 1.78 22.64 11.51
N SER A 122 1.10 23.13 12.55
CA SER A 122 1.64 23.13 13.91
C SER A 122 1.91 21.71 14.41
N PHE A 123 0.97 20.78 14.19
CA PHE A 123 1.17 19.40 14.62
C PHE A 123 2.22 18.67 13.76
N THR A 124 2.30 18.99 12.47
CA THR A 124 3.34 18.51 11.57
C THR A 124 4.73 18.95 12.02
N ALA A 125 4.90 20.24 12.32
CA ALA A 125 6.15 20.80 12.83
C ALA A 125 6.54 20.15 14.16
N TYR A 126 5.58 19.98 15.07
CA TYR A 126 5.79 19.29 16.34
C TYR A 126 6.27 17.85 16.14
N ILE A 127 5.62 17.06 15.28
CA ILE A 127 6.06 15.69 14.99
C ILE A 127 7.44 15.68 14.35
N LEU A 128 7.74 16.59 13.43
CA LEU A 128 9.05 16.71 12.80
C LEU A 128 10.15 17.04 13.82
N GLU A 129 9.90 18.00 14.71
CA GLU A 129 10.80 18.36 15.79
C GLU A 129 11.11 17.15 16.68
N LYS A 130 10.07 16.44 17.15
CA LYS A 130 10.24 15.26 18.02
C LYS A 130 10.94 14.11 17.29
N ARG A 131 10.71 13.93 15.99
CA ARG A 131 11.45 12.98 15.15
C ARG A 131 12.94 13.34 15.10
N SER A 132 13.27 14.61 14.92
CA SER A 132 14.66 15.08 14.86
C SER A 132 15.37 15.01 16.21
N ALA A 133 14.64 15.26 17.30
CA ALA A 133 15.17 15.24 18.67
C ALA A 133 15.17 13.84 19.33
N ARG A 134 14.81 12.78 18.60
CA ARG A 134 14.80 11.40 19.12
C ARG A 134 16.20 10.96 19.55
N SER A 135 16.30 10.05 20.53
CA SER A 135 17.60 9.44 20.87
C SER A 135 18.12 8.59 19.72
N ALA A 136 19.45 8.45 19.61
CA ALA A 136 20.07 7.63 18.57
C ALA A 136 19.63 6.14 18.60
N GLU A 137 19.25 5.65 19.79
CA GLU A 137 18.73 4.29 19.98
C GLU A 137 17.26 4.14 19.53
N THR A 138 16.54 5.26 19.40
CA THR A 138 15.13 5.24 18.99
C THR A 138 15.05 5.18 17.47
N ASN A 139 14.59 4.03 16.95
CA ASN A 139 14.37 3.86 15.51
C ASN A 139 13.40 4.93 14.97
N VAL A 140 13.81 5.65 13.92
CA VAL A 140 13.02 6.71 13.27
C VAL A 140 11.65 6.23 12.77
N LEU A 141 11.53 4.95 12.44
CA LEU A 141 10.31 4.31 11.97
C LEU A 141 9.33 4.04 13.11
N SER A 142 9.81 4.01 14.36
CA SER A 142 8.96 3.95 15.54
C SER A 142 8.34 5.31 15.90
N MET A 143 8.76 6.41 15.26
CA MET A 143 8.19 7.73 15.50
C MET A 143 6.95 7.99 14.62
N PRO A 144 5.99 8.82 15.08
CA PRO A 144 4.84 9.22 14.24
C PRO A 144 5.30 9.87 12.94
N ARG A 145 4.65 9.53 11.83
CA ARG A 145 4.94 9.99 10.48
C ARG A 145 4.26 11.31 10.18
N VAL A 146 5.04 12.26 9.65
CA VAL A 146 4.53 13.56 9.19
C VAL A 146 3.45 13.39 8.11
N ALA A 147 3.65 12.46 7.16
CA ALA A 147 2.69 12.23 6.08
C ALA A 147 1.31 11.77 6.57
N SER A 148 1.23 11.17 7.76
CA SER A 148 -0.03 10.67 8.35
C SER A 148 -0.79 11.74 9.16
N VAL A 149 -0.18 12.90 9.44
CA VAL A 149 -0.79 13.93 10.30
C VAL A 149 -2.15 14.38 9.78
N ALA A 150 -2.25 14.73 8.49
CA ALA A 150 -3.52 15.18 7.91
C ALA A 150 -4.61 14.10 8.01
N PHE A 151 -4.27 12.83 7.77
CA PHE A 151 -5.19 11.71 7.92
C PHE A 151 -5.68 11.56 9.37
N VAL A 152 -4.75 11.56 10.34
CA VAL A 152 -5.07 11.40 11.76
C VAL A 152 -5.99 12.52 12.26
N LEU A 153 -5.65 13.78 11.98
CA LEU A 153 -6.43 14.92 12.47
C LEU A 153 -7.80 15.00 11.79
N SER A 154 -7.86 14.87 10.46
CA SER A 154 -9.12 14.94 9.72
C SER A 154 -10.09 13.81 10.08
N TYR A 155 -9.61 12.62 10.43
CA TYR A 155 -10.44 11.55 10.99
C TYR A 155 -11.16 12.00 12.26
N PHE A 156 -10.45 12.57 13.24
CA PHE A 156 -11.07 13.04 14.48
C PHE A 156 -11.97 14.27 14.26
N TRP A 157 -11.65 15.12 13.29
CA TRP A 157 -12.52 16.24 12.92
C TRP A 157 -13.82 15.77 12.28
N GLU A 158 -13.79 14.73 11.44
CA GLU A 158 -14.99 14.16 10.83
C GLU A 158 -15.93 13.51 11.88
N LEU A 159 -15.38 12.81 12.87
CA LEU A 159 -16.16 12.22 13.96
C LEU A 159 -16.97 13.28 14.73
N GLN A 160 -16.39 14.47 14.91
CA GLN A 160 -17.03 15.60 15.58
C GLN A 160 -17.95 16.39 14.63
N ASN A 161 -17.58 16.51 13.34
CA ASN A 161 -18.38 17.16 12.32
C ASN A 161 -18.18 16.55 10.92
N LYS A 162 -19.03 15.57 10.59
CA LYS A 162 -18.99 14.81 9.34
C LYS A 162 -19.29 15.60 8.05
N THR A 163 -19.69 16.86 8.16
CA THR A 163 -20.16 17.65 7.00
C THR A 163 -19.15 18.68 6.50
N LEU A 164 -18.11 18.97 7.27
CA LEU A 164 -17.15 20.04 6.93
C LEU A 164 -15.77 19.51 6.55
N TRP A 165 -15.28 18.48 7.23
CA TRP A 165 -13.88 18.07 7.15
C TRP A 165 -13.77 16.63 6.64
N PRO A 166 -13.57 16.42 5.32
CA PRO A 166 -13.36 15.08 4.78
C PRO A 166 -12.06 14.49 5.32
N VAL A 167 -12.07 13.19 5.56
CA VAL A 167 -10.87 12.44 5.97
C VAL A 167 -9.88 12.40 4.81
N SER A 168 -8.63 12.74 5.10
CA SER A 168 -7.53 12.81 4.14
C SER A 168 -6.94 11.42 3.85
N TYR A 169 -7.73 10.54 3.22
CA TYR A 169 -7.30 9.20 2.81
C TYR A 169 -6.22 9.23 1.72
N ASN A 170 -5.14 8.45 1.90
CA ASN A 170 -4.11 8.28 0.87
C ASN A 170 -4.67 7.61 -0.39
N SER A 171 -5.57 6.62 -0.24
CA SER A 171 -6.23 5.97 -1.39
C SER A 171 -6.96 6.96 -2.29
N SER A 172 -7.66 7.94 -1.69
CA SER A 172 -8.31 9.01 -2.44
C SER A 172 -7.30 9.90 -3.14
N LYS A 173 -6.24 10.33 -2.44
CA LYS A 173 -5.17 11.16 -3.04
C LYS A 173 -4.53 10.49 -4.24
N ARG A 174 -4.20 9.20 -4.17
CA ARG A 174 -3.59 8.46 -5.28
C ARG A 174 -4.46 8.41 -6.52
N VAL A 175 -5.77 8.18 -6.36
CA VAL A 175 -6.69 8.20 -7.49
C VAL A 175 -6.78 9.59 -8.11
N LEU A 176 -6.76 10.65 -7.29
CA LEU A 176 -6.75 12.03 -7.76
C LEU A 176 -5.43 12.39 -8.46
N ASP A 177 -4.30 11.98 -7.90
CA ASP A 177 -2.96 12.20 -8.46
C ASP A 177 -2.84 11.53 -9.84
N ALA A 178 -3.37 10.31 -10.00
CA ALA A 178 -3.43 9.60 -11.29
C ALA A 178 -4.29 10.33 -12.35
N LEU A 179 -5.22 11.19 -11.93
CA LEU A 179 -6.01 12.07 -12.81
C LEU A 179 -5.33 13.43 -13.06
N GLY A 180 -4.10 13.62 -12.57
CA GLY A 180 -3.40 14.90 -12.61
C GLY A 180 -3.96 15.95 -11.64
N LEU A 181 -4.83 15.54 -10.71
CA LEU A 181 -5.27 16.36 -9.59
C LEU A 181 -4.29 16.14 -8.43
N VAL A 182 -3.09 16.69 -8.61
CA VAL A 182 -1.94 16.37 -7.74
C VAL A 182 -2.04 17.10 -6.41
N ALA A 183 -2.27 16.36 -5.33
CA ALA A 183 -2.06 16.84 -3.97
C ALA A 183 -0.55 16.98 -3.69
N GLY A 184 -0.11 17.96 -2.89
CA GLY A 184 1.30 18.06 -2.49
C GLY A 184 2.14 19.12 -3.21
N LYS A 185 1.54 19.97 -4.06
CA LYS A 185 2.23 21.13 -4.66
C LYS A 185 2.18 22.40 -3.81
N GLN A 186 1.47 22.39 -2.69
CA GLN A 186 1.39 23.55 -1.80
C GLN A 186 2.58 23.54 -0.83
N GLU A 187 2.92 24.73 -0.33
CA GLU A 187 4.08 24.98 0.53
C GLU A 187 4.00 24.18 1.84
N THR A 188 2.80 24.03 2.42
CA THR A 188 2.62 23.37 3.71
C THR A 188 1.67 22.17 3.67
N ALA A 189 1.76 21.30 4.68
CA ALA A 189 0.88 20.13 4.81
C ALA A 189 -0.59 20.54 5.00
N GLY A 190 -0.84 21.63 5.72
CA GLY A 190 -2.14 22.21 5.97
C GLY A 190 -2.76 22.81 4.71
N GLN A 191 -1.98 23.50 3.87
CA GLN A 191 -2.47 23.99 2.57
C GLN A 191 -2.80 22.83 1.63
N ASN A 192 -1.99 21.77 1.63
CA ASN A 192 -2.27 20.56 0.87
C ASN A 192 -3.59 19.90 1.31
N TYR A 193 -3.89 19.90 2.62
CA TYR A 193 -5.18 19.44 3.13
C TYR A 193 -6.33 20.32 2.66
N ILE A 194 -6.24 21.65 2.76
CA ILE A 194 -7.32 22.55 2.30
C ILE A 194 -7.57 22.41 0.80
N TRP A 195 -6.51 22.29 -0.01
CA TRP A 195 -6.65 21.99 -1.42
C TRP A 195 -7.44 20.68 -1.64
N PHE A 196 -7.11 19.62 -0.88
CA PHE A 196 -7.84 18.36 -0.92
C PHE A 196 -9.31 18.52 -0.53
N VAL A 197 -9.61 19.30 0.52
CA VAL A 197 -11.00 19.64 0.91
C VAL A 197 -11.74 20.33 -0.24
N GLY A 198 -11.09 21.27 -0.93
CA GLY A 198 -11.65 21.93 -2.12
C GLY A 198 -12.01 20.96 -3.24
N VAL A 199 -11.10 20.02 -3.56
CA VAL A 199 -11.35 18.98 -4.57
C VAL A 199 -12.50 18.05 -4.15
N MET A 200 -12.53 17.61 -2.89
CA MET A 200 -13.61 16.77 -2.36
C MET A 200 -14.97 17.47 -2.42
N ASN A 201 -15.03 18.78 -2.18
CA ASN A 201 -16.25 19.58 -2.33
C ASN A 201 -16.69 19.73 -3.80
N GLU A 202 -15.75 19.95 -4.72
CA GLU A 202 -16.06 20.03 -6.16
C GLU A 202 -16.58 18.66 -6.67
N LEU A 203 -15.98 17.55 -6.22
CA LEU A 203 -16.44 16.18 -6.50
C LEU A 203 -17.82 15.89 -5.91
N ALA A 204 -18.04 16.23 -4.64
CA ALA A 204 -19.33 16.06 -3.98
C ALA A 204 -20.44 16.81 -4.74
N SER A 205 -20.15 18.03 -5.19
CA SER A 205 -21.05 18.84 -6.01
C SER A 205 -21.28 18.24 -7.40
N LEU A 206 -20.24 17.72 -8.04
CA LEU A 206 -20.32 17.05 -9.33
C LEU A 206 -21.20 15.80 -9.25
N TYR A 207 -20.94 14.92 -8.28
CA TYR A 207 -21.68 13.67 -8.13
C TYR A 207 -23.13 13.91 -7.73
N LYS A 208 -23.40 14.84 -6.82
CA LYS A 208 -24.77 15.22 -6.43
C LYS A 208 -25.63 15.66 -7.63
N LYS A 209 -25.04 16.31 -8.63
CA LYS A 209 -25.74 16.72 -9.86
C LYS A 209 -26.02 15.57 -10.83
N ASN A 210 -25.35 14.43 -10.67
CA ASN A 210 -25.37 13.30 -11.60
C ASN A 210 -26.00 12.04 -10.98
N VAL A 211 -26.68 12.17 -9.85
CA VAL A 211 -27.48 11.10 -9.23
C VAL A 211 -28.91 11.59 -8.98
N SER A 212 -29.88 10.68 -9.03
CA SER A 212 -31.30 10.97 -8.83
C SER A 212 -31.75 10.87 -7.36
N PHE A 213 -30.93 10.26 -6.50
CA PHE A 213 -31.23 10.06 -5.09
C PHE A 213 -30.54 11.10 -4.19
N PRO A 214 -31.09 11.40 -3.01
CA PRO A 214 -30.47 12.34 -2.07
C PRO A 214 -29.19 11.75 -1.46
N VAL A 215 -28.07 12.48 -1.60
CA VAL A 215 -26.80 12.13 -0.96
C VAL A 215 -26.71 12.78 0.42
N GLN A 216 -26.84 11.98 1.48
CA GLN A 216 -26.84 12.48 2.87
C GLN A 216 -25.44 12.87 3.39
N ASN A 217 -24.41 12.10 3.04
CA ASN A 217 -23.02 12.36 3.43
C ASN A 217 -22.15 12.45 2.16
N PRO A 218 -22.03 13.64 1.55
CA PRO A 218 -21.38 13.79 0.24
C PRO A 218 -19.91 13.35 0.23
N PHE A 219 -19.16 13.61 1.29
CA PHE A 219 -17.76 13.18 1.37
C PHE A 219 -17.59 11.67 1.43
N TRP A 220 -18.41 10.98 2.23
CA TRP A 220 -18.40 9.51 2.23
C TRP A 220 -18.76 8.96 0.87
N PHE A 221 -19.73 9.54 0.18
CA PHE A 221 -20.08 9.09 -1.16
C PHE A 221 -18.91 9.24 -2.14
N VAL A 222 -18.22 10.39 -2.13
CA VAL A 222 -17.01 10.61 -2.94
C VAL A 222 -15.91 9.62 -2.57
N GLU A 223 -15.65 9.43 -1.27
CA GLU A 223 -14.65 8.48 -0.75
C GLU A 223 -14.89 7.07 -1.30
N HIS A 224 -16.11 6.55 -1.25
CA HIS A 224 -16.41 5.19 -1.72
C HIS A 224 -16.21 5.03 -3.23
N VAL A 225 -16.55 6.06 -4.02
CA VAL A 225 -16.29 6.06 -5.46
C VAL A 225 -14.78 5.99 -5.73
N LEU A 226 -13.99 6.82 -5.05
CA LEU A 226 -12.53 6.83 -5.22
C LEU A 226 -11.90 5.53 -4.70
N TRP A 227 -12.38 4.99 -3.57
CA TRP A 227 -11.90 3.74 -3.01
C TRP A 227 -12.07 2.56 -3.97
N LYS A 228 -13.22 2.45 -4.64
CA LYS A 228 -13.46 1.40 -5.64
C LYS A 228 -12.44 1.47 -6.78
N GLN A 229 -12.08 2.67 -7.21
CA GLN A 229 -11.08 2.86 -8.27
C GLN A 229 -9.67 2.57 -7.79
N PHE A 230 -9.37 2.90 -6.54
CA PHE A 230 -8.13 2.50 -5.90
C PHE A 230 -7.96 0.96 -5.93
N LEU A 231 -8.99 0.20 -5.53
CA LEU A 231 -8.97 -1.27 -5.59
C LEU A 231 -8.87 -1.84 -7.02
N LYS A 232 -9.47 -1.18 -8.01
CA LYS A 232 -9.32 -1.58 -9.43
C LYS A 232 -7.92 -1.36 -9.96
N SER A 233 -7.25 -0.28 -9.54
CA SER A 233 -5.84 -0.07 -9.87
C SER A 233 -4.89 -1.12 -9.24
N ASP A 234 -5.42 -1.97 -8.36
CA ASP A 234 -4.76 -3.12 -7.74
C ASP A 234 -5.02 -4.45 -8.47
N SER A 235 -6.17 -4.57 -9.14
CA SER A 235 -6.55 -5.76 -9.90
C SER A 235 -6.12 -5.58 -11.35
N ASN A 236 -5.11 -6.34 -11.79
CA ASN A 236 -4.83 -6.51 -13.23
C ASN A 236 -6.14 -6.77 -13.96
N PRO A 237 -6.43 -6.13 -15.12
CA PRO A 237 -7.65 -6.39 -15.85
C PRO A 237 -7.70 -7.88 -16.21
N ALA A 238 -8.65 -8.59 -15.60
CA ALA A 238 -9.00 -9.93 -16.04
C ALA A 238 -9.35 -9.81 -17.53
N ALA A 239 -8.63 -10.55 -18.35
CA ALA A 239 -8.88 -10.65 -19.77
C ALA A 239 -10.37 -10.96 -19.98
N GLU A 240 -11.05 -10.08 -20.71
CA GLU A 240 -12.34 -10.39 -21.30
C GLU A 240 -12.15 -11.68 -22.12
N THR A 241 -12.78 -12.75 -21.66
CA THR A 241 -12.90 -14.00 -22.40
C THR A 241 -13.78 -13.74 -23.62
N ASN A 242 -13.14 -13.42 -24.74
CA ASN A 242 -13.77 -13.61 -26.04
C ASN A 242 -13.49 -15.05 -26.49
N ASP A 243 -14.46 -15.91 -26.19
CA ASP A 243 -14.72 -17.08 -27.02
C ASP A 243 -15.00 -16.58 -28.43
N ASN A 244 -14.15 -16.96 -29.38
CA ASN A 244 -14.58 -17.48 -30.68
C ASN A 244 -13.38 -18.09 -31.41
N GLN A 245 -13.51 -19.40 -31.68
CA GLN A 245 -12.73 -20.13 -32.67
C GLN A 245 -13.07 -19.58 -34.06
N ASP A 246 -12.06 -19.26 -34.88
CA ASP A 246 -11.79 -20.06 -36.08
C ASP A 246 -10.43 -19.71 -36.72
N SER A 247 -9.91 -20.72 -37.39
CA SER A 247 -8.62 -20.92 -38.04
C SER A 247 -8.40 -20.12 -39.33
N THR A 248 -7.16 -19.66 -39.59
CA THR A 248 -6.29 -20.05 -40.73
C THR A 248 -5.05 -19.15 -40.88
N LYS A 249 -3.91 -19.80 -41.22
CA LYS A 249 -2.61 -19.21 -41.59
C LYS A 249 -2.67 -18.59 -42.99
N VAL A 250 -1.96 -17.47 -43.25
CA VAL A 250 -0.91 -17.29 -44.30
C VAL A 250 -0.14 -15.97 -44.03
N ALA A 251 1.18 -16.01 -44.22
CA ALA A 251 2.13 -14.91 -44.03
C ALA A 251 2.17 -13.91 -45.20
N SER A 252 2.48 -12.63 -44.92
CA SER A 252 3.32 -11.80 -45.80
C SER A 252 3.92 -10.59 -45.07
N LYS A 253 5.18 -10.31 -45.38
CA LYS A 253 5.99 -9.18 -44.90
C LYS A 253 5.53 -7.86 -45.53
N THR A 254 5.42 -6.78 -44.78
CA THR A 254 5.68 -5.40 -45.25
C THR A 254 6.13 -4.54 -44.07
N GLN A 255 7.12 -3.67 -44.31
CA GLN A 255 7.83 -2.86 -43.32
C GLN A 255 7.07 -1.57 -42.93
N ARG A 256 7.13 -1.27 -41.60
CA ARG A 256 7.01 0.03 -40.89
C ARG A 256 5.60 0.67 -40.82
N PRO A 257 5.24 1.41 -39.73
CA PRO A 257 6.10 2.16 -38.80
C PRO A 257 5.97 1.79 -37.31
N LYS A 258 6.91 2.33 -36.51
CA LYS A 258 6.94 2.29 -35.05
C LYS A 258 5.59 2.72 -34.46
N SER A 259 4.94 1.83 -33.73
CA SER A 259 3.80 2.14 -32.87
C SER A 259 4.18 1.79 -31.44
N TYR A 260 4.88 2.72 -30.78
CA TYR A 260 4.96 2.76 -29.32
C TYR A 260 3.60 3.20 -28.79
N ASN A 261 2.63 2.29 -28.75
CA ASN A 261 1.32 2.53 -28.15
C ASN A 261 1.02 1.43 -27.13
N GLN A 262 1.70 1.57 -26.00
CA GLN A 262 1.17 1.23 -24.69
C GLN A 262 1.87 2.23 -23.78
N VAL A 263 1.11 3.02 -23.02
CA VAL A 263 1.69 3.97 -22.06
C VAL A 263 2.44 3.13 -21.05
N VAL A 264 3.72 2.88 -21.32
CA VAL A 264 4.68 2.32 -20.38
C VAL A 264 4.65 3.29 -19.22
N ASN A 265 4.27 2.79 -18.06
CA ASN A 265 4.31 3.54 -16.81
C ASN A 265 5.61 4.36 -16.77
N GLU A 266 5.52 5.69 -16.70
CA GLU A 266 6.61 6.63 -17.04
C GLU A 266 7.92 6.34 -16.29
N TRP A 267 7.80 5.69 -15.13
CA TRP A 267 8.89 5.38 -14.21
C TRP A 267 9.39 3.94 -14.28
N LEU A 268 8.68 3.01 -14.94
CA LEU A 268 9.10 1.60 -15.01
C LEU A 268 10.05 1.36 -16.19
N PRO A 269 11.29 0.88 -15.94
CA PRO A 269 12.20 0.52 -17.02
C PRO A 269 11.59 -0.56 -17.93
N PRO A 270 11.65 -0.42 -19.27
CA PRO A 270 11.07 -1.39 -20.21
C PRO A 270 11.56 -2.83 -19.99
N ILE A 271 12.75 -3.00 -19.43
CA ILE A 271 13.34 -4.32 -19.17
C ILE A 271 12.56 -5.15 -18.15
N VAL A 272 11.76 -4.54 -17.26
CA VAL A 272 10.91 -5.23 -16.28
C VAL A 272 9.40 -5.07 -16.52
N ALA A 273 8.98 -4.30 -17.53
CA ALA A 273 7.57 -3.96 -17.74
C ALA A 273 6.64 -5.17 -18.00
N ASP A 274 7.18 -6.25 -18.54
CA ASP A 274 6.49 -7.51 -18.88
C ASP A 274 6.60 -8.58 -17.75
N LEU A 275 7.08 -8.20 -16.56
CA LEU A 275 7.28 -9.13 -15.44
C LEU A 275 5.98 -9.85 -15.04
N CYS A 276 4.84 -9.18 -15.12
CA CYS A 276 3.53 -9.76 -14.84
C CYS A 276 3.13 -10.86 -15.86
N ASP A 277 3.48 -10.68 -17.15
CA ASP A 277 3.19 -11.68 -18.17
C ASP A 277 4.02 -12.94 -17.96
N LEU A 278 5.31 -12.76 -17.66
CA LEU A 278 6.20 -13.88 -17.32
C LEU A 278 5.73 -14.61 -16.05
N ALA A 279 5.23 -13.89 -15.05
CA ALA A 279 4.67 -14.49 -13.84
C ALA A 279 3.42 -15.36 -14.11
N LEU A 280 2.66 -15.05 -15.17
CA LEU A 280 1.54 -15.85 -15.66
C LEU A 280 1.96 -17.01 -16.59
N ASN A 281 3.27 -17.27 -16.67
CA ASN A 281 3.89 -18.22 -17.59
C ASN A 281 3.62 -17.92 -19.07
N LYS A 282 3.48 -16.64 -19.44
CA LYS A 282 3.30 -16.21 -20.82
C LYS A 282 4.64 -15.83 -21.45
N GLU A 283 4.84 -16.26 -22.68
CA GLU A 283 6.02 -15.89 -23.46
C GLU A 283 5.99 -14.40 -23.84
N THR A 284 7.11 -13.71 -23.67
CA THR A 284 7.26 -12.28 -24.00
C THR A 284 8.29 -12.09 -25.11
N GLU A 285 8.33 -10.92 -25.74
CA GLU A 285 9.35 -10.62 -26.74
C GLU A 285 10.76 -10.71 -26.16
N TRP A 286 10.93 -10.36 -24.88
CA TRP A 286 12.21 -10.49 -24.21
C TRP A 286 12.61 -11.96 -24.02
N SER A 287 11.69 -12.83 -23.61
CA SER A 287 11.98 -14.26 -23.44
C SER A 287 12.32 -14.93 -24.77
N LYS A 288 11.60 -14.58 -25.85
CA LYS A 288 11.89 -15.05 -27.23
C LYS A 288 13.28 -14.62 -27.70
N GLN A 289 13.62 -13.33 -27.55
CA GLN A 289 14.90 -12.78 -27.98
C GLN A 289 16.08 -13.42 -27.26
N ASN A 290 15.90 -13.82 -26.00
CA ASN A 290 16.93 -14.46 -25.19
C ASN A 290 16.87 -16.00 -25.23
N ASN A 291 15.95 -16.58 -26.02
CA ASN A 291 15.74 -18.03 -26.12
C ASN A 291 15.53 -18.71 -24.75
N LEU A 292 14.74 -18.07 -23.89
CA LEU A 292 14.41 -18.54 -22.55
C LEU A 292 12.94 -18.93 -22.49
N LYS A 293 12.63 -20.02 -21.77
CA LYS A 293 11.26 -20.32 -21.37
C LYS A 293 10.74 -19.24 -20.41
N PRO A 294 9.42 -18.98 -20.35
CA PRO A 294 8.88 -17.90 -19.53
C PRO A 294 9.24 -18.04 -18.04
N GLU A 295 9.29 -19.26 -17.50
CA GLU A 295 9.68 -19.49 -16.10
C GLU A 295 11.12 -19.02 -15.84
N LYS A 296 12.05 -19.38 -16.74
CA LYS A 296 13.45 -18.98 -16.60
C LYS A 296 13.66 -17.48 -16.86
N ALA A 297 12.92 -16.91 -17.80
CA ALA A 297 12.91 -15.47 -18.03
C ALA A 297 12.36 -14.72 -16.81
N PHE A 298 11.35 -15.27 -16.11
CA PHE A 298 10.81 -14.70 -14.89
C PHE A 298 11.86 -14.65 -13.77
N GLU A 299 12.58 -15.75 -13.53
CA GLU A 299 13.70 -15.80 -12.58
C GLU A 299 14.75 -14.71 -12.88
N SER A 300 15.20 -14.62 -14.13
CA SER A 300 16.20 -13.61 -14.54
C SER A 300 15.71 -12.17 -14.38
N LYS A 301 14.41 -11.92 -14.59
CA LYS A 301 13.84 -10.57 -14.39
C LYS A 301 13.61 -10.21 -12.93
N ILE A 302 13.38 -11.19 -12.04
CA ILE A 302 13.35 -10.93 -10.59
C ILE A 302 14.73 -10.48 -10.10
N ARG A 303 15.82 -11.07 -10.61
CA ARG A 303 17.18 -10.57 -10.32
C ARG A 303 17.32 -9.09 -10.71
N ILE A 304 16.89 -8.73 -11.92
CA ILE A 304 16.93 -7.33 -12.41
C ILE A 304 16.07 -6.43 -11.53
N ALA A 305 14.88 -6.89 -11.12
CA ALA A 305 13.99 -6.16 -10.24
C ALA A 305 14.65 -5.81 -8.89
N PHE A 306 15.33 -6.78 -8.26
CA PHE A 306 16.07 -6.51 -7.03
C PHE A 306 17.29 -5.59 -7.27
N THR A 307 17.97 -5.68 -8.41
CA THR A 307 19.01 -4.71 -8.77
C THR A 307 18.46 -3.29 -8.89
N LEU A 308 17.28 -3.11 -9.50
CA LEU A 308 16.62 -1.80 -9.59
C LEU A 308 16.20 -1.25 -8.21
N LEU A 309 15.90 -2.14 -7.27
CA LEU A 309 15.63 -1.78 -5.87
C LEU A 309 16.91 -1.43 -5.08
N GLY A 310 18.09 -1.55 -5.69
CA GLY A 310 19.39 -1.20 -5.10
C GLY A 310 20.13 -2.37 -4.43
N PHE A 311 19.65 -3.61 -4.57
CA PHE A 311 20.31 -4.78 -3.97
C PHE A 311 21.42 -5.34 -4.86
N GLU A 312 22.40 -5.98 -4.23
CA GLU A 312 23.34 -6.87 -4.91
C GLU A 312 22.66 -8.23 -5.18
N ALA A 313 21.97 -8.32 -6.32
CA ALA A 313 21.16 -9.47 -6.69
C ALA A 313 21.93 -10.50 -7.54
N THR A 314 21.91 -11.75 -7.09
CA THR A 314 22.49 -12.92 -7.78
C THR A 314 21.38 -13.92 -8.11
N GLU A 315 21.33 -14.35 -9.36
CA GLU A 315 20.51 -15.47 -9.80
C GLU A 315 21.31 -16.76 -9.63
N LEU A 316 20.66 -17.78 -9.08
CA LEU A 316 21.21 -19.11 -8.92
C LEU A 316 20.49 -20.01 -9.93
N GLY A 317 21.24 -20.54 -10.90
CA GLY A 317 20.66 -21.46 -11.88
C GLY A 317 20.26 -22.79 -11.25
N GLN A 318 19.45 -23.58 -11.96
CA GLN A 318 19.18 -24.98 -11.61
C GLN A 318 20.47 -25.82 -11.75
N GLY A 319 21.30 -25.83 -10.71
CA GLY A 319 22.46 -26.71 -10.58
C GLY A 319 22.04 -28.14 -10.21
N LYS A 320 23.02 -28.99 -9.85
CA LYS A 320 22.77 -30.38 -9.41
C LYS A 320 22.12 -30.51 -8.00
N GLY A 321 21.68 -29.41 -7.40
CA GLY A 321 21.20 -29.33 -6.01
C GLY A 321 19.83 -28.68 -5.87
N ARG A 322 19.30 -28.73 -4.64
CA ARG A 322 18.10 -28.00 -4.22
C ARG A 322 18.52 -26.58 -3.80
N GLU A 323 18.63 -25.70 -4.78
CA GLU A 323 18.94 -24.27 -4.57
C GLU A 323 17.69 -23.41 -4.83
N PRO A 324 17.54 -22.27 -4.13
CA PRO A 324 16.57 -21.25 -4.51
C PRO A 324 16.97 -20.60 -5.84
N ASP A 325 16.05 -19.90 -6.51
CA ASP A 325 16.32 -19.25 -7.79
C ASP A 325 17.27 -18.05 -7.68
N GLY A 326 17.43 -17.48 -6.49
CA GLY A 326 18.46 -16.49 -6.25
C GLY A 326 18.43 -15.86 -4.85
N PHE A 327 19.30 -14.87 -4.67
CA PHE A 327 19.32 -14.04 -3.48
C PHE A 327 19.77 -12.61 -3.80
N ALA A 328 19.42 -11.67 -2.94
CA ALA A 328 19.74 -10.26 -3.08
C ALA A 328 20.23 -9.72 -1.73
N ILE A 329 21.42 -9.13 -1.69
CA ILE A 329 22.02 -8.60 -0.46
C ILE A 329 21.87 -7.09 -0.42
N SER A 330 21.51 -6.57 0.75
CA SER A 330 21.61 -5.16 1.07
C SER A 330 22.79 -4.93 2.01
N LEU A 331 23.73 -4.08 1.59
CA LEU A 331 24.92 -3.73 2.35
C LEU A 331 24.78 -2.34 3.00
N ASN A 332 25.52 -2.11 4.08
CA ASN A 332 25.66 -0.82 4.77
C ASN A 332 24.33 -0.24 5.31
N VAL A 333 23.43 -1.12 5.73
CA VAL A 333 22.16 -0.75 6.38
C VAL A 333 22.44 -0.41 7.84
N ALA A 334 21.80 0.63 8.38
CA ALA A 334 22.06 1.13 9.74
C ALA A 334 21.94 0.04 10.83
N ASP A 335 21.04 -0.94 10.63
CA ASP A 335 20.78 -2.05 11.56
C ASP A 335 21.53 -3.35 11.18
N GLY A 336 22.48 -3.28 10.23
CA GLY A 336 23.33 -4.38 9.76
C GLY A 336 22.91 -4.96 8.41
N ASP A 337 23.80 -5.68 7.72
CA ASP A 337 23.48 -6.24 6.41
C ASP A 337 22.36 -7.30 6.49
N TYR A 338 21.52 -7.36 5.46
CA TYR A 338 20.47 -8.37 5.34
C TYR A 338 20.35 -8.90 3.93
N ALA A 339 19.78 -10.10 3.80
CA ALA A 339 19.56 -10.76 2.52
C ALA A 339 18.10 -11.12 2.29
N ILE A 340 17.71 -11.07 1.03
CA ILE A 340 16.47 -11.60 0.51
C ILE A 340 16.84 -12.85 -0.28
N ILE A 341 16.46 -14.02 0.20
CA ILE A 341 16.49 -15.25 -0.60
C ILE A 341 15.17 -15.30 -1.36
N TYR A 342 15.17 -15.59 -2.66
CA TYR A 342 13.94 -15.59 -3.43
C TYR A 342 13.78 -16.81 -4.32
N ASP A 343 12.52 -17.13 -4.60
CA ASP A 343 12.10 -18.21 -5.47
C ASP A 343 10.91 -17.73 -6.32
N ALA A 344 10.99 -17.98 -7.62
CA ALA A 344 10.08 -17.52 -8.65
C ALA A 344 9.12 -18.63 -9.06
N LYS A 345 7.82 -18.33 -9.06
CA LYS A 345 6.77 -19.28 -9.41
C LYS A 345 5.91 -18.69 -10.53
N ALA A 346 6.27 -19.01 -11.77
CA ALA A 346 5.48 -18.66 -12.94
C ALA A 346 4.30 -19.64 -13.08
N THR A 347 3.08 -19.14 -12.96
CA THR A 347 1.85 -19.93 -13.02
C THR A 347 0.68 -19.05 -13.45
N GLY A 348 -0.19 -19.59 -14.31
CA GLY A 348 -1.45 -18.93 -14.69
C GLY A 348 -2.50 -18.96 -13.57
N ASP A 349 -2.39 -19.92 -12.64
CA ASP A 349 -3.25 -20.08 -11.47
C ASP A 349 -2.63 -19.53 -10.19
N LYS A 350 -3.44 -19.34 -9.16
CA LYS A 350 -2.99 -18.96 -7.81
C LYS A 350 -1.98 -19.97 -7.26
N PHE A 351 -0.79 -19.49 -6.91
CA PHE A 351 0.25 -20.34 -6.34
C PHE A 351 -0.15 -20.89 -4.97
N ARG A 352 0.05 -22.21 -4.80
CA ARG A 352 -0.12 -22.94 -3.55
C ARG A 352 1.22 -23.53 -3.14
N VAL A 353 1.59 -23.39 -1.87
CA VAL A 353 2.79 -23.99 -1.31
C VAL A 353 2.69 -25.51 -1.36
N GLY A 354 1.54 -26.08 -1.01
CA GLY A 354 1.30 -27.52 -1.10
C GLY A 354 2.40 -28.33 -0.41
N THR A 355 3.02 -29.25 -1.13
CA THR A 355 4.12 -30.11 -0.64
C THR A 355 5.51 -29.47 -0.75
N ASN A 356 5.60 -28.20 -1.15
CA ASN A 356 6.87 -27.50 -1.35
C ASN A 356 7.43 -26.89 -0.04
N ASP A 357 6.73 -27.00 1.08
CA ASP A 357 7.16 -26.51 2.39
C ASP A 357 8.52 -27.07 2.82
N ARG A 358 8.77 -28.37 2.55
CA ARG A 358 10.06 -29.02 2.79
C ARG A 358 11.17 -28.42 1.92
N GLN A 359 10.87 -28.14 0.65
CA GLN A 359 11.82 -27.57 -0.28
C GLN A 359 12.20 -26.15 0.16
N ILE A 360 11.22 -25.32 0.52
CA ILE A 360 11.45 -23.97 1.07
C ILE A 360 12.31 -24.04 2.34
N TYR A 361 12.01 -24.96 3.26
CA TYR A 361 12.83 -25.17 4.45
C TYR A 361 14.30 -25.48 4.12
N GLU A 362 14.54 -26.38 3.16
CA GLU A 362 15.89 -26.77 2.74
C GLU A 362 16.64 -25.60 2.08
N TYR A 363 15.96 -24.81 1.25
CA TYR A 363 16.52 -23.60 0.62
C TYR A 363 16.94 -22.57 1.67
N ILE A 364 16.06 -22.26 2.62
CA ILE A 364 16.34 -21.32 3.70
C ILE A 364 17.55 -21.80 4.49
N LYS A 365 17.57 -23.07 4.89
CA LYS A 365 18.66 -23.62 5.71
C LYS A 365 20.01 -23.56 4.97
N SER A 366 20.06 -24.07 3.74
CA SER A 366 21.29 -24.09 2.95
C SER A 366 21.84 -22.67 2.75
N LYS A 367 20.98 -21.75 2.29
CA LYS A 367 21.42 -20.41 1.90
C LYS A 367 21.76 -19.52 3.09
N THR A 368 21.05 -19.64 4.20
CA THR A 368 21.41 -18.89 5.42
C THR A 368 22.76 -19.32 5.99
N ASP A 369 23.15 -20.59 5.89
CA ASP A 369 24.47 -21.05 6.32
C ASP A 369 25.60 -20.54 5.41
N GLU A 370 25.33 -20.33 4.11
CA GLU A 370 26.26 -19.63 3.21
C GLU A 370 26.36 -18.13 3.52
N LEU A 371 25.23 -17.45 3.71
CA LEU A 371 25.17 -16.01 3.98
C LEU A 371 25.86 -15.65 5.31
N LYS A 372 25.78 -16.51 6.33
CA LYS A 372 26.54 -16.34 7.59
C LYS A 372 28.05 -16.31 7.36
N LYS A 373 28.58 -17.09 6.40
CA LYS A 373 30.02 -17.04 6.06
C LYS A 373 30.41 -15.70 5.44
N LEU A 374 29.46 -15.02 4.82
CA LEU A 374 29.57 -13.65 4.30
C LEU A 374 29.23 -12.57 5.34
N ARG A 375 29.02 -12.94 6.62
CA ARG A 375 28.62 -12.06 7.72
C ARG A 375 27.23 -11.43 7.60
N VAL A 376 26.38 -11.95 6.70
CA VAL A 376 24.98 -11.54 6.58
C VAL A 376 24.12 -12.47 7.44
N ASN A 377 23.73 -11.98 8.61
CA ASN A 377 23.03 -12.79 9.63
C ASN A 377 21.51 -12.63 9.60
N ARG A 378 21.01 -11.61 8.90
CA ARG A 378 19.58 -11.31 8.80
C ARG A 378 19.10 -11.71 7.41
N ALA A 379 18.00 -12.44 7.34
CA ALA A 379 17.44 -12.85 6.06
C ALA A 379 15.92 -12.99 6.10
N SER A 380 15.32 -12.84 4.93
CA SER A 380 13.93 -13.19 4.63
C SER A 380 13.88 -14.08 3.39
N PHE A 381 12.86 -14.94 3.28
CA PHE A 381 12.61 -15.76 2.11
C PHE A 381 11.38 -15.25 1.36
N LEU A 382 11.54 -14.92 0.08
CA LEU A 382 10.50 -14.39 -0.77
C LEU A 382 10.04 -15.43 -1.79
N ILE A 383 8.74 -15.58 -1.92
CA ILE A 383 8.13 -16.30 -3.05
C ILE A 383 7.49 -15.26 -3.94
N VAL A 384 7.92 -15.20 -5.20
CA VAL A 384 7.41 -14.24 -6.19
C VAL A 384 6.56 -14.99 -7.21
N SER A 385 5.31 -14.59 -7.40
CA SER A 385 4.39 -15.24 -8.34
C SER A 385 3.40 -14.24 -8.94
N SER A 386 2.49 -14.69 -9.82
CA SER A 386 1.40 -13.86 -10.33
C SER A 386 0.37 -13.55 -9.23
N GLN A 387 -0.08 -14.60 -8.51
CA GLN A 387 -1.06 -14.54 -7.43
C GLN A 387 -0.84 -15.70 -6.44
N PHE A 388 -1.46 -15.62 -5.26
CA PHE A 388 -1.37 -16.64 -4.21
C PHE A 388 -2.74 -17.14 -3.76
N ASP A 389 -2.78 -18.38 -3.30
CA ASP A 389 -3.92 -18.91 -2.55
C ASP A 389 -3.89 -18.34 -1.11
N GLU A 390 -4.92 -17.58 -0.76
CA GLU A 390 -5.05 -16.90 0.54
C GLU A 390 -5.72 -17.76 1.61
N SER A 391 -6.04 -19.03 1.30
CA SER A 391 -6.67 -19.93 2.25
C SER A 391 -5.82 -20.10 3.52
N PRO A 392 -6.45 -20.22 4.70
CA PRO A 392 -5.73 -20.44 5.95
C PRO A 392 -4.78 -21.63 5.90
N THR A 393 -5.13 -22.68 5.15
CA THR A 393 -4.27 -23.84 4.93
C THR A 393 -2.94 -23.47 4.27
N ASN A 394 -2.97 -22.67 3.20
CA ASN A 394 -1.77 -22.27 2.49
C ASN A 394 -0.88 -21.35 3.35
N ILE A 395 -1.50 -20.42 4.08
CA ILE A 395 -0.80 -19.51 5.00
C ILE A 395 -0.16 -20.28 6.18
N ASN A 396 -0.84 -21.30 6.71
CA ASN A 396 -0.30 -22.09 7.81
C ASN A 396 0.98 -22.85 7.41
N LEU A 397 1.11 -23.29 6.16
CA LEU A 397 2.32 -23.97 5.67
C LEU A 397 3.57 -23.06 5.75
N ILE A 398 3.47 -21.80 5.31
CA ILE A 398 4.61 -20.87 5.43
C ILE A 398 4.87 -20.48 6.89
N LEU A 399 3.84 -20.42 7.73
CA LEU A 399 4.00 -20.19 9.16
C LEU A 399 4.74 -21.35 9.84
N ASP A 400 4.50 -22.60 9.43
CA ASP A 400 5.21 -23.78 9.93
C ASP A 400 6.69 -23.77 9.55
N VAL A 401 7.01 -23.40 8.31
CA VAL A 401 8.41 -23.23 7.91
C VAL A 401 9.08 -22.09 8.68
N TYR A 402 8.37 -20.96 8.88
CA TYR A 402 8.86 -19.88 9.75
C TYR A 402 9.10 -20.33 11.18
N ARG A 403 8.21 -21.13 11.79
CA ARG A 403 8.40 -21.65 13.16
C ARG A 403 9.67 -22.49 13.29
N ARG A 404 10.03 -23.22 12.24
CA ARG A 404 11.22 -24.10 12.19
C ARG A 404 12.51 -23.36 11.87
N THR A 405 12.46 -22.36 10.99
CA THR A 405 13.65 -21.65 10.50
C THR A 405 13.91 -20.33 11.20
N ARG A 406 12.86 -19.71 11.76
CA ARG A 406 12.83 -18.32 12.25
C ARG A 406 13.16 -17.26 11.20
N ILE A 407 13.07 -17.63 9.92
CA ILE A 407 13.26 -16.73 8.78
C ILE A 407 11.88 -16.35 8.23
N PRO A 408 11.52 -15.05 8.19
CA PRO A 408 10.25 -14.60 7.62
C PRO A 408 10.05 -15.09 6.19
N ILE A 409 8.83 -15.54 5.87
CA ILE A 409 8.47 -16.03 4.53
C ILE A 409 7.41 -15.12 3.93
N VAL A 410 7.77 -14.41 2.87
CA VAL A 410 6.96 -13.34 2.31
C VAL A 410 6.55 -13.69 0.89
N MET A 411 5.24 -13.74 0.65
CA MET A 411 4.69 -13.98 -0.69
C MET A 411 4.36 -12.64 -1.33
N VAL A 412 5.00 -12.32 -2.45
CA VAL A 412 4.82 -11.02 -3.15
C VAL A 412 4.44 -11.27 -4.60
N SER A 413 3.41 -10.57 -5.09
CA SER A 413 3.03 -10.71 -6.49
C SER A 413 4.00 -9.93 -7.39
N ALA A 414 4.13 -10.34 -8.66
CA ALA A 414 4.90 -9.59 -9.65
C ALA A 414 4.40 -8.15 -9.80
N SER A 415 3.09 -7.93 -9.72
CA SER A 415 2.49 -6.58 -9.74
C SER A 415 2.94 -5.72 -8.54
N ASN A 416 2.97 -6.29 -7.34
CA ASN A 416 3.40 -5.59 -6.13
C ASN A 416 4.91 -5.32 -6.11
N LEU A 417 5.70 -6.21 -6.71
CA LEU A 417 7.13 -6.00 -6.90
C LEU A 417 7.40 -4.86 -7.90
N LEU A 418 6.66 -4.79 -9.02
CA LEU A 418 6.75 -3.66 -9.95
C LEU A 418 6.34 -2.35 -9.28
N PHE A 419 5.25 -2.36 -8.50
CA PHE A 419 4.85 -1.19 -7.72
C PHE A 419 5.96 -0.73 -6.78
N LEU A 420 6.64 -1.64 -6.08
CA LEU A 420 7.76 -1.29 -5.20
C LEU A 420 8.93 -0.65 -5.97
N ILE A 421 9.25 -1.16 -7.15
CA ILE A 421 10.30 -0.60 -8.04
C ILE A 421 9.91 0.82 -8.47
N GLU A 422 8.68 0.99 -8.93
CA GLU A 422 8.17 2.29 -9.35
C GLU A 422 8.32 3.33 -8.24
N GLU A 423 7.93 2.98 -7.02
CA GLU A 423 8.02 3.89 -5.88
C GLU A 423 9.45 4.15 -5.43
N LYS A 424 10.34 3.16 -5.53
CA LYS A 424 11.79 3.38 -5.31
C LYS A 424 12.39 4.34 -6.34
N LEU A 425 11.91 4.32 -7.58
CA LEU A 425 12.39 5.19 -8.64
C LEU A 425 11.80 6.61 -8.53
N LYS A 426 10.61 6.77 -7.96
CA LYS A 426 10.00 8.08 -7.64
C LYS A 426 10.61 8.73 -6.39
N ASP A 427 10.88 7.93 -5.35
CA ASP A 427 11.40 8.40 -4.06
C ASP A 427 12.85 7.90 -3.84
N VAL A 428 13.81 8.76 -4.12
CA VAL A 428 15.25 8.48 -3.92
C VAL A 428 15.57 8.19 -2.44
N GLU A 429 14.76 8.69 -1.49
CA GLU A 429 14.94 8.47 -0.05
C GLU A 429 14.37 7.14 0.47
N LEU A 430 13.82 6.28 -0.39
CA LEU A 430 13.40 4.94 -0.01
C LEU A 430 14.61 4.03 0.24
N ASP A 431 15.25 4.15 1.39
CA ASP A 431 16.44 3.37 1.74
C ASP A 431 16.16 1.88 2.03
N HIS A 432 17.24 1.11 2.13
CA HIS A 432 17.13 -0.33 2.38
C HIS A 432 16.68 -0.68 3.80
N SER A 433 16.84 0.21 4.79
CA SER A 433 16.27 0.02 6.13
C SER A 433 14.73 0.03 6.07
N ARG A 434 14.15 0.91 5.25
CA ARG A 434 12.70 0.97 5.01
C ARG A 434 12.22 -0.23 4.19
N LEU A 435 12.96 -0.63 3.16
CA LEU A 435 12.62 -1.81 2.35
C LEU A 435 12.62 -3.09 3.19
N GLU A 436 13.57 -3.26 4.11
CA GLU A 436 13.64 -4.43 5.00
C GLU A 436 12.32 -4.65 5.77
N GLN A 437 11.66 -3.58 6.22
CA GLN A 437 10.43 -3.67 7.01
C GLN A 437 9.30 -4.42 6.30
N LEU A 438 9.28 -4.39 4.96
CA LEU A 438 8.30 -5.12 4.17
C LEU A 438 8.45 -6.64 4.32
N PHE A 439 9.66 -7.08 4.67
CA PHE A 439 10.05 -8.48 4.62
C PHE A 439 10.21 -9.13 6.00
N LEU A 440 9.89 -8.41 7.08
CA LEU A 440 10.03 -8.90 8.47
C LEU A 440 8.85 -9.78 8.94
N VAL A 441 7.72 -9.77 8.24
CA VAL A 441 6.50 -10.46 8.67
C VAL A 441 6.09 -11.51 7.65
N THR A 442 6.07 -12.77 8.10
CA THR A 442 5.58 -13.91 7.29
C THR A 442 4.14 -13.71 6.84
N GLY A 443 3.86 -13.95 5.56
CA GLY A 443 2.53 -13.80 4.97
C GLY A 443 2.56 -13.25 3.54
N ILE A 444 1.41 -12.81 3.05
CA ILE A 444 1.29 -12.14 1.75
C ILE A 444 1.60 -10.65 1.94
N LEU A 445 2.46 -10.11 1.07
CA LEU A 445 2.76 -8.69 0.98
C LEU A 445 1.83 -8.05 -0.06
N SER A 446 0.73 -7.49 0.42
CA SER A 446 -0.22 -6.74 -0.40
C SER A 446 0.27 -5.32 -0.69
N LYS A 447 -0.28 -4.68 -1.72
CA LYS A 447 0.06 -3.29 -2.05
C LYS A 447 -0.32 -2.34 -0.92
N GLU A 448 -1.44 -2.56 -0.26
CA GLU A 448 -1.85 -1.79 0.92
C GLU A 448 -0.78 -1.87 2.00
N LYS A 449 -0.24 -3.07 2.27
CA LYS A 449 0.83 -3.26 3.24
C LYS A 449 2.12 -2.56 2.81
N ILE A 450 2.45 -2.54 1.52
CA ILE A 450 3.60 -1.78 0.99
C ILE A 450 3.44 -0.29 1.25
N ILE A 451 2.29 0.29 0.86
CA ILE A 451 1.96 1.69 1.07
C ILE A 451 2.01 2.02 2.57
N ASP A 452 1.40 1.16 3.38
CA ASP A 452 1.30 1.32 4.81
C ASP A 452 2.66 1.31 5.51
N VAL A 453 3.53 0.36 5.18
CA VAL A 453 4.85 0.22 5.81
C VAL A 453 5.79 1.32 5.33
N LEU A 454 5.80 1.61 4.03
CA LEU A 454 6.72 2.60 3.47
C LEU A 454 6.21 4.03 3.63
N GLY A 455 4.91 4.26 3.86
CA GLY A 455 4.35 5.60 3.93
C GLY A 455 4.41 6.36 2.60
N ILE A 456 4.39 5.61 1.49
CA ILE A 456 4.33 6.14 0.13
C ILE A 456 2.96 6.80 -0.06
N ARG A 457 2.93 7.97 -0.70
CA ARG A 457 1.72 8.80 -0.84
C ARG A 457 0.76 8.29 -1.90
#